data_AF-A0A7X3LS53-F1
#
_entry.id   AF-A0A7X3LS53-F1
#
_cell.length_a   1.000
_cell.length_b   1.000
_cell.length_c   1.000
_cell.angle_alpha   90.00
_cell.angle_beta   90.00
_cell.angle_gamma   90.00
#
_symmetry.space_group_name_H-M   'P 1'
#
loop_
_entity.id
_entity.type
_entity.pdbx_description
1 polymer ?
#
loop_
_entity_poly.entity_id
_entity_poly.type
_entity_poly.pdbx_seq_one_letter_code
_entity_poly.pdbx_strand_id
1 'polypeptide(L)'
;MAMTLIVPFASANAARPDTRAMTCGQAQSLVQRYGAVVMTTGQYTYFRFVADRGFCDAWETLQPKVAPTRDNPRCIVGYACVEPLFAPWDD
;
A
#
# COMPACT_ATOMS: atom_id res chain seq x y z
N MET A 1 1.45 -48.98 -14.94
CA MET A 1 1.60 -47.64 -15.56
C MET A 1 0.96 -46.64 -14.63
N ALA A 2 1.76 -45.85 -13.91
CA ALA A 2 1.27 -44.78 -13.05
C ALA A 2 1.31 -43.47 -13.84
N MET A 3 0.15 -42.82 -13.98
CA MET A 3 -0.01 -41.60 -14.77
C MET A 3 0.07 -40.42 -13.80
N THR A 4 1.21 -39.74 -13.77
CA THR A 4 1.45 -38.58 -12.92
C THR A 4 0.79 -37.36 -13.55
N LEU A 5 -0.26 -36.82 -12.91
CA LEU A 5 -0.83 -35.53 -13.29
C LEU A 5 0.11 -34.40 -12.88
N ILE A 6 0.53 -33.58 -13.84
CA ILE A 6 1.28 -32.35 -13.61
C ILE A 6 0.25 -31.21 -13.53
N VAL A 7 0.06 -30.63 -12.35
CA VAL A 7 -0.79 -29.44 -12.17
C VAL A 7 0.08 -28.20 -12.45
N PRO A 8 -0.24 -27.39 -13.48
CA PRO A 8 0.49 -26.16 -13.72
C PRO A 8 0.14 -25.16 -12.61
N PHE A 9 1.14 -24.75 -11.83
CA PHE A 9 1.01 -23.61 -10.93
C PHE A 9 1.12 -22.34 -11.77
N ALA A 10 -0.02 -21.71 -12.07
CA ALA A 10 -0.01 -20.37 -12.64
C ALA A 10 0.43 -19.39 -11.55
N SER A 11 1.65 -18.90 -11.65
CA SER A 11 2.09 -17.73 -10.88
C SER A 11 1.27 -16.53 -11.37
N ALA A 12 0.19 -16.19 -10.67
CA ALA A 12 -0.39 -14.87 -10.83
C ALA A 12 0.70 -13.87 -10.44
N ASN A 13 1.30 -13.18 -11.42
CA ASN A 13 1.99 -11.94 -11.13
C ASN A 13 0.95 -11.07 -10.44
N ALA A 14 0.98 -10.99 -9.10
CA ALA A 14 -0.05 -10.33 -8.33
C ALA A 14 -0.07 -8.88 -8.78
N ALA A 15 -1.03 -8.54 -9.64
CA ALA A 15 -1.18 -7.20 -10.15
C ALA A 15 -1.33 -6.28 -8.94
N ARG A 16 -0.47 -5.26 -8.87
CA ARG A 16 -0.57 -4.24 -7.82
C ARG A 16 -1.96 -3.61 -7.92
N PRO A 17 -2.79 -3.67 -6.84
CA PRO A 17 -4.08 -3.02 -6.85
C PRO A 17 -3.94 -1.55 -7.26
N ASP A 18 -4.85 -1.06 -8.09
CA ASP A 18 -4.83 0.33 -8.56
C ASP A 18 -5.83 1.15 -7.75
N THR A 19 -5.33 2.16 -7.04
CA THR A 19 -6.17 3.10 -6.28
C THR A 19 -7.21 3.78 -7.16
N ARG A 20 -6.92 4.00 -8.44
CA ARG A 20 -7.82 4.63 -9.42
C ARG A 20 -8.98 3.72 -9.84
N ALA A 21 -8.89 2.42 -9.60
CA ALA A 21 -9.95 1.44 -9.84
C ALA A 21 -10.87 1.24 -8.61
N MET A 22 -10.51 1.82 -7.46
CA MET A 22 -11.22 1.70 -6.19
C MET A 22 -11.88 3.03 -5.80
N THR A 23 -12.93 2.96 -4.99
CA THR A 23 -13.38 4.12 -4.20
C THR A 23 -12.38 4.42 -3.07
N CYS A 24 -12.40 5.64 -2.54
CA CYS A 24 -11.58 6.05 -1.41
C CYS A 24 -11.74 5.08 -0.22
N GLY A 25 -12.98 4.75 0.14
CA GLY A 25 -13.27 3.81 1.22
C GLY A 25 -12.78 2.38 0.96
N GLN A 26 -12.81 1.91 -0.30
CA GLN A 26 -12.26 0.60 -0.67
C GLN A 26 -10.74 0.57 -0.54
N ALA A 27 -10.05 1.62 -1.00
CA ALA A 27 -8.60 1.72 -0.89
C ALA A 27 -8.16 1.77 0.58
N GLN A 28 -8.85 2.57 1.41
CA GLN A 28 -8.62 2.61 2.86
C GLN A 28 -8.86 1.26 3.53
N SER A 29 -9.98 0.60 3.21
CA SER A 29 -10.32 -0.72 3.76
C SER A 29 -9.28 -1.78 3.41
N LEU A 30 -8.69 -1.68 2.20
CA LEU A 30 -7.62 -2.58 1.78
C LEU A 30 -6.37 -2.39 2.64
N VAL A 31 -5.96 -1.14 2.88
CA VAL A 31 -4.81 -0.83 3.76
C VAL A 31 -5.08 -1.32 5.18
N GLN A 32 -6.25 -1.03 5.74
CA GLN A 32 -6.62 -1.45 7.09
C GLN A 32 -6.65 -2.98 7.26
N ARG A 33 -7.10 -3.71 6.23
CA ARG A 33 -7.16 -5.19 6.29
C ARG A 33 -5.80 -5.85 6.28
N TYR A 34 -4.87 -5.34 5.48
CA TYR A 34 -3.58 -5.97 5.24
C TYR A 34 -2.42 -5.30 5.99
N GLY A 35 -2.69 -4.17 6.65
CA GLY A 35 -1.70 -3.41 7.41
C GLY A 35 -0.78 -2.57 6.53
N ALA A 36 -0.20 -3.17 5.48
CA ALA A 36 0.60 -2.42 4.53
C ALA A 36 0.55 -2.97 3.10
N VAL A 37 0.25 -2.10 2.13
CA VAL A 37 -0.06 -2.51 0.76
C VAL A 37 0.62 -1.59 -0.25
N VAL A 38 1.27 -2.20 -1.25
CA VAL A 38 1.80 -1.47 -2.41
C VAL A 38 0.71 -1.38 -3.47
N MET A 39 0.31 -0.16 -3.81
CA MET A 39 -0.73 0.10 -4.79
C MET A 39 -0.23 1.02 -5.89
N THR A 40 -0.73 0.80 -7.10
CA THR A 40 -0.57 1.72 -8.23
C THR A 40 -1.38 3.00 -7.94
N THR A 41 -0.75 4.15 -8.16
CA THR A 41 -1.34 5.49 -7.95
C THR A 41 -1.42 6.32 -9.22
N GLY A 42 -0.85 5.81 -10.33
CA GLY A 42 -0.82 6.45 -11.63
C GLY A 42 -0.25 5.51 -12.68
N GLN A 43 -0.14 5.97 -13.93
CA GLN A 43 0.38 5.15 -15.03
C GLN A 43 1.79 4.60 -14.75
N TYR A 44 2.60 5.37 -14.04
CA TYR A 44 4.00 5.02 -13.73
C TYR A 44 4.34 5.12 -12.23
N THR A 45 3.37 5.48 -11.41
CA THR A 45 3.59 5.71 -9.98
C THR A 45 2.88 4.68 -9.14
N TYR A 46 3.52 4.32 -8.03
CA TYR A 46 2.97 3.46 -7.00
C TYR A 46 3.41 3.99 -5.65
N PHE A 47 2.75 3.54 -4.59
CA PHE A 47 3.11 3.88 -3.23
C PHE A 47 2.80 2.71 -2.29
N ARG A 48 3.61 2.56 -1.25
CA ARG A 48 3.35 1.63 -0.14
C ARG A 48 2.60 2.36 0.95
N PHE A 49 1.31 2.08 1.09
CA PHE A 49 0.48 2.66 2.14
C PHE A 49 0.54 1.76 3.38
N VAL A 50 0.64 2.36 4.56
CA VAL A 50 0.54 1.65 5.84
C VAL A 50 -0.71 2.09 6.61
N ALA A 51 -1.24 1.20 7.43
CA ALA A 51 -2.41 1.42 8.28
C ALA A 51 -2.06 2.21 9.53
N ASP A 52 -0.90 1.92 10.13
CA ASP A 52 -0.46 2.49 11.40
C ASP A 52 1.08 2.41 11.58
N ARG A 53 1.55 2.91 12.73
CA ARG A 53 2.97 3.13 13.06
C ARG A 53 3.75 1.82 13.21
N GLY A 54 3.08 0.71 13.51
CA GLY A 54 3.69 -0.61 13.66
C GLY A 54 4.25 -1.17 12.34
N PHE A 55 3.90 -0.57 11.20
CA PHE A 55 4.42 -0.93 9.88
C PHE A 55 5.56 -0.03 9.37
N CYS A 56 6.02 0.90 10.21
CA CYS A 56 7.16 1.79 9.95
C CYS A 56 8.35 1.41 10.83
N ASP A 57 9.57 1.77 10.42
CA ASP A 57 10.77 1.55 11.21
C ASP A 57 10.76 2.41 12.48
N ALA A 58 11.50 2.01 13.52
CA ALA A 58 11.40 2.60 14.87
C ALA A 58 11.68 4.12 14.95
N TRP A 59 12.37 4.69 13.97
CA TRP A 59 12.70 6.12 13.89
C TRP A 59 11.83 6.93 12.93
N GLU A 60 10.91 6.30 12.19
CA GLU A 60 10.00 6.99 11.27
C GLU A 60 8.76 7.56 11.98
N THR A 61 8.00 8.43 11.28
CA THR A 61 6.67 8.88 11.71
C THR A 61 5.63 8.66 10.62
N LEU A 62 4.35 8.71 11.00
CA LEU A 62 3.24 8.58 10.05
C LEU A 62 2.89 9.93 9.44
N GLN A 63 2.86 9.98 8.12
CA GLN A 63 2.32 11.12 7.39
C GLN A 63 1.14 10.68 6.52
N PRO A 64 -0.03 11.34 6.57
CA PRO A 64 -1.14 11.02 5.69
C PRO A 64 -0.73 11.04 4.22
N LYS A 65 -0.97 9.94 3.50
CA LYS A 65 -0.66 9.82 2.08
C LYS A 65 -1.90 9.93 1.23
N VAL A 66 -1.89 10.93 0.36
CA VAL A 66 -2.92 11.17 -0.64
C VAL A 66 -2.61 10.44 -1.95
N ALA A 67 -3.65 9.85 -2.55
CA ALA A 67 -3.62 9.30 -3.90
C ALA A 67 -4.98 9.46 -4.60
N PRO A 68 -5.01 9.51 -5.95
CA PRO A 68 -6.25 9.58 -6.69
C PRO A 68 -7.01 8.25 -6.63
N THR A 69 -8.30 8.33 -6.33
CA THR A 69 -9.24 7.20 -6.37
C THR A 69 -10.37 7.50 -7.35
N ARG A 70 -11.19 6.49 -7.67
CA ARG A 70 -12.26 6.61 -8.68
C ARG A 70 -13.27 7.72 -8.36
N ASP A 71 -13.54 7.95 -7.08
CA ASP A 71 -14.54 8.89 -6.57
C ASP A 71 -13.94 10.12 -5.86
N ASN A 72 -12.66 10.08 -5.48
CA ASN A 72 -11.98 11.21 -4.85
C ASN A 72 -10.51 11.34 -5.33
N PRO A 73 -10.15 12.40 -6.08
CA PRO A 73 -8.79 12.60 -6.58
C PRO A 73 -7.78 12.95 -5.48
N ARG A 74 -8.24 13.30 -4.27
CA ARG A 74 -7.43 13.66 -3.10
C ARG A 74 -7.74 12.80 -1.87
N CYS A 75 -8.03 11.52 -2.07
CA CYS A 75 -8.28 10.58 -0.98
C CYS A 75 -7.02 10.36 -0.11
N ILE A 76 -7.15 10.45 1.22
CA ILE A 76 -6.14 9.91 2.15
C ILE A 76 -6.35 8.40 2.19
N VAL A 77 -5.55 7.65 1.44
CA VAL A 77 -5.68 6.20 1.30
C VAL A 77 -5.09 5.47 2.51
N GLY A 78 -4.07 6.05 3.14
CA GLY A 78 -3.38 5.51 4.31
C GLY A 78 -2.25 6.45 4.71
N TYR A 79 -1.18 5.90 5.27
CA TYR A 79 -0.02 6.68 5.68
C TYR A 79 1.25 6.30 4.90
N ALA A 80 2.16 7.26 4.85
CA ALA A 80 3.57 7.10 4.52
C ALA A 80 4.36 7.00 5.81
N CYS A 81 5.35 6.11 5.85
CA CYS A 81 6.42 6.22 6.83
C CYS A 81 7.43 7.25 6.31
N VAL A 82 7.79 8.20 7.15
CA VAL A 82 8.74 9.26 6.81
C VAL A 82 9.78 9.41 7.91
N GLU A 83 11.03 9.52 7.51
CA GLU A 83 12.12 9.83 8.44
C GLU A 83 12.09 11.32 8.80
N PRO A 84 12.00 11.68 10.09
CA PRO A 84 12.07 13.07 10.51
C PRO A 84 13.49 13.60 10.32
N LEU A 85 13.72 14.35 9.24
CA LEU A 85 15.04 14.89 8.87
C LEU A 85 15.65 15.85 9.91
N PHE A 86 14.85 16.30 10.87
CA PHE A 86 15.28 17.08 12.03
C PHE A 86 14.49 16.62 13.25
N ALA A 87 14.93 15.54 13.90
CA ALA A 87 14.59 15.41 15.31
C ALA A 87 15.27 16.61 16.02
N PRO A 88 14.55 17.49 16.75
CA PRO A 88 15.23 18.37 17.68
C PRO A 88 15.99 17.43 18.62
N TRP A 89 17.32 17.52 18.58
CA TRP A 89 18.24 16.74 19.40
C TRP A 89 17.68 16.64 20.83
N ASP A 90 17.45 15.42 21.32
CA ASP A 90 17.34 15.20 22.76
C ASP A 90 18.76 15.42 23.31
N ASP A 91 18.91 16.37 24.26
CA ASP A 91 20.18 16.69 24.93
C ASP A 91 20.88 15.44 25.52
#